data_AF-A0A7S1WFD0-F1
#
_entry.id   AF-A0A7S1WFD0-F1
#
_cell.length_a   1.000
_cell.length_b   1.000
_cell.length_c   1.000
_cell.angle_alpha   90.00
_cell.angle_beta   90.00
_cell.angle_gamma   90.00
#
_symmetry.space_group_name_H-M   'P 1'
#
loop_
_entity.id
_entity.type
_entity.pdbx_description
1 polymer ?
#
loop_
_entity_poly.entity_id
_entity_poly.type
_entity_poly.pdbx_seq_one_letter_code
_entity_poly.pdbx_strand_id
1 'polypeptide(L)'
;AALRLEHQRVEVRRLAVKVLGLLARRGEEHGIAAVALRLEHERGEVRHAALRALLQVANRGDATAISAVCARLEHEAGEVRRAALKGLALVAQRGDRHAVAEAVRRLSHHRVEAREAAVKALGLVADRGDEATVV
;
A
#
# COMPACT_ATOMS: atom_id res chain seq x y z
N ALA A 1 -0.89 -19.97 -8.02
CA ALA A 1 -1.20 -18.54 -8.21
C ALA A 1 0.01 -17.74 -8.75
N ALA A 2 1.22 -17.94 -8.19
CA ALA A 2 2.45 -17.24 -8.61
C ALA A 2 2.75 -17.32 -10.13
N LEU A 3 2.63 -18.50 -10.73
CA LEU A 3 2.88 -18.72 -12.18
C LEU A 3 2.05 -17.83 -13.12
N ARG A 4 0.85 -17.39 -12.70
CA ARG A 4 0.00 -16.49 -13.53
C ARG A 4 0.38 -15.02 -13.39
N LEU A 5 1.09 -14.66 -12.31
CA LEU A 5 1.57 -13.30 -12.08
C LEU A 5 2.84 -13.00 -12.87
N GLU A 6 3.63 -14.01 -13.23
CA GLU A 6 4.86 -13.88 -14.04
C GLU A 6 4.64 -14.16 -15.54
N HIS A 7 3.43 -14.58 -15.91
CA HIS A 7 3.07 -14.94 -17.28
C HIS A 7 3.42 -13.82 -18.28
N GLN A 8 3.90 -14.14 -19.49
CA GLN A 8 4.36 -13.15 -20.47
C GLN A 8 3.23 -12.21 -20.96
N ARG A 9 2.01 -12.71 -21.06
CA ARG A 9 0.82 -11.93 -21.44
C ARG A 9 0.33 -11.02 -20.33
N VAL A 10 0.19 -9.72 -20.62
CA VAL A 10 -0.26 -8.68 -19.69
C VAL A 10 -1.64 -8.98 -19.13
N GLU A 11 -2.53 -9.51 -19.95
CA GLU A 11 -3.92 -9.78 -19.60
C GLU A 11 -4.01 -10.87 -18.53
N VAL A 12 -3.18 -11.91 -18.65
CA VAL A 12 -3.15 -13.04 -17.70
C VAL A 12 -2.66 -12.58 -16.32
N ARG A 13 -1.65 -11.69 -16.29
CA ARG A 13 -1.15 -11.11 -15.04
C ARG A 13 -2.18 -10.24 -14.35
N ARG A 14 -2.81 -9.33 -15.11
CA ARG A 14 -3.87 -8.45 -14.60
C ARG A 14 -5.05 -9.26 -14.08
N LEU A 15 -5.46 -10.29 -14.82
CA LEU A 15 -6.53 -11.19 -14.42
C LEU A 15 -6.17 -11.95 -13.14
N ALA A 16 -4.93 -12.40 -12.98
CA ALA A 16 -4.49 -13.08 -11.77
C ALA A 16 -4.63 -12.19 -10.52
N VAL A 17 -4.22 -10.91 -10.59
CA VAL A 17 -4.40 -9.96 -9.48
C VAL A 17 -5.89 -9.66 -9.24
N LYS A 18 -6.67 -9.49 -10.31
CA LYS A 18 -8.11 -9.28 -10.20
C LYS A 18 -8.81 -10.46 -9.53
N VAL A 19 -8.45 -11.69 -9.90
CA VAL A 19 -8.99 -12.91 -9.31
C VAL A 19 -8.59 -13.04 -7.84
N LEU A 20 -7.36 -12.68 -7.46
CA LEU A 20 -6.97 -12.61 -6.04
C LEU A 20 -7.84 -11.62 -5.26
N GLY A 21 -8.15 -10.45 -5.85
CA GLY A 21 -9.06 -9.48 -5.25
C GLY A 21 -10.52 -9.93 -5.18
N LEU A 22 -10.98 -10.76 -6.12
CA LEU A 22 -12.34 -11.30 -6.15
C LEU A 22 -12.52 -12.49 -5.19
N LEU A 23 -11.47 -13.28 -4.98
CA LEU A 23 -11.50 -14.45 -4.09
C LEU A 23 -11.30 -14.07 -2.62
N ALA A 24 -10.58 -12.98 -2.36
CA ALA A 24 -10.44 -12.42 -1.02
C ALA A 24 -11.77 -11.84 -0.54
N ARG A 25 -12.21 -12.24 0.64
CA ARG A 25 -13.33 -11.54 1.29
C ARG A 25 -12.87 -10.15 1.70
N ARG A 26 -13.77 -9.18 1.61
CA ARG A 26 -13.49 -7.82 2.07
C ARG A 26 -13.16 -7.83 3.56
N GLY A 27 -12.05 -7.20 3.95
CA GLY A 27 -11.52 -7.20 5.32
C GLY A 27 -10.70 -8.45 5.68
N GLU A 28 -10.51 -9.40 4.76
CA GLU A 28 -9.72 -10.59 5.03
C GLU A 28 -8.22 -10.30 4.96
N GLU A 29 -7.54 -10.46 6.09
CA GLU A 29 -6.12 -10.12 6.25
C GLU A 29 -5.22 -10.79 5.21
N HIS A 30 -5.42 -12.08 4.96
CA HIS A 30 -4.63 -12.84 3.98
C HIS A 30 -4.80 -12.30 2.56
N GLY A 31 -6.04 -11.94 2.20
CA GLY A 31 -6.36 -11.33 0.90
C GLY A 31 -5.72 -9.97 0.74
N ILE A 32 -5.85 -9.12 1.77
CA ILE A 32 -5.24 -7.79 1.82
C ILE A 32 -3.71 -7.88 1.70
N ALA A 33 -3.07 -8.77 2.47
CA ALA A 33 -1.63 -8.96 2.43
C ALA A 33 -1.14 -9.43 1.05
N ALA A 34 -1.84 -10.42 0.46
CA ALA A 34 -1.51 -10.96 -0.86
C ALA A 34 -1.64 -9.90 -1.98
N VAL A 35 -2.68 -9.07 -1.93
CA VAL A 35 -2.88 -7.97 -2.87
C VAL A 35 -1.83 -6.89 -2.66
N ALA A 36 -1.61 -6.46 -1.42
CA ALA A 36 -0.65 -5.43 -1.12
C ALA A 36 0.76 -5.84 -1.58
N LEU A 37 1.14 -7.13 -1.49
CA LEU A 37 2.44 -7.64 -1.93
C LEU A 37 2.66 -7.43 -3.43
N ARG A 38 1.59 -7.31 -4.22
CA ARG A 38 1.68 -7.00 -5.66
C ARG A 38 2.02 -5.54 -5.94
N LEU A 39 2.06 -4.66 -4.93
CA LEU A 39 2.62 -3.31 -5.07
C LEU A 39 4.14 -3.32 -5.25
N GLU A 40 4.81 -4.41 -4.89
CA GLU A 40 6.27 -4.58 -5.06
C GLU A 40 6.66 -5.16 -6.42
N HIS A 41 5.68 -5.56 -7.24
CA HIS A 41 5.94 -6.20 -8.51
C HIS A 41 6.73 -5.29 -9.46
N GLU A 42 7.72 -5.83 -10.18
CA GLU A 42 8.59 -5.07 -11.10
C GLU A 42 7.79 -4.28 -12.16
N ARG A 43 6.71 -4.90 -12.65
CA ARG A 43 5.88 -4.36 -13.72
C ARG A 43 4.79 -3.43 -13.19
N GLY A 44 4.74 -2.21 -13.73
CA GLY A 44 3.84 -1.16 -13.29
C GLY A 44 2.35 -1.52 -13.43
N GLU A 45 1.97 -2.27 -14.44
CA GLU A 45 0.58 -2.68 -14.66
C GLU A 45 0.07 -3.66 -13.60
N VAL A 46 0.94 -4.47 -13.00
CA VAL A 46 0.60 -5.36 -11.89
C VAL A 46 0.38 -4.52 -10.63
N ARG A 47 1.24 -3.53 -10.36
CA ARG A 47 1.05 -2.57 -9.26
C ARG A 47 -0.28 -1.82 -9.39
N HIS A 48 -0.64 -1.37 -10.60
CA HIS A 48 -1.92 -0.71 -10.83
C HIS A 48 -3.12 -1.64 -10.62
N ALA A 49 -3.03 -2.90 -11.02
CA ALA A 49 -4.06 -3.89 -10.73
C ALA A 49 -4.20 -4.14 -9.22
N ALA A 50 -3.07 -4.17 -8.50
CA ALA A 50 -3.05 -4.33 -7.04
C ALA A 50 -3.76 -3.18 -6.33
N LEU A 51 -3.52 -1.93 -6.76
CA LEU A 51 -4.24 -0.76 -6.23
C LEU A 51 -5.76 -0.85 -6.43
N ARG A 52 -6.21 -1.33 -7.59
CA ARG A 52 -7.65 -1.54 -7.84
C ARG A 52 -8.22 -2.66 -6.97
N ALA A 53 -7.47 -3.74 -6.78
CA ALA A 53 -7.87 -4.83 -5.91
C ALA A 53 -7.93 -4.40 -4.44
N LEU A 54 -7.01 -3.55 -3.97
CA LEU A 54 -7.04 -2.99 -2.61
C LEU A 54 -8.35 -2.27 -2.30
N LEU A 55 -8.90 -1.50 -3.25
CA LEU A 55 -10.21 -0.84 -3.09
C LEU A 55 -11.36 -1.84 -2.85
N GLN A 56 -11.25 -3.03 -3.43
CA GLN A 56 -12.28 -4.06 -3.34
C GLN A 56 -12.16 -4.84 -2.03
N VAL A 57 -10.93 -5.15 -1.61
CA VAL A 57 -10.66 -6.04 -0.46
C VAL A 57 -10.48 -5.30 0.86
N ALA A 58 -10.06 -4.04 0.88
CA ALA A 58 -9.81 -3.29 2.12
C ALA A 58 -10.95 -2.31 2.45
N ASN A 59 -11.27 -2.20 3.74
CA ASN A 59 -12.09 -1.11 4.25
C ASN A 59 -11.27 0.17 4.38
N ARG A 60 -11.94 1.33 4.33
CA ARG A 60 -11.29 2.59 4.67
C ARG A 60 -11.02 2.62 6.18
N GLY A 61 -9.80 2.91 6.58
CA GLY A 61 -9.33 2.81 7.98
C GLY A 61 -8.95 1.38 8.40
N ASP A 62 -8.84 0.44 7.45
CA ASP A 62 -8.43 -0.93 7.74
C ASP A 62 -6.96 -0.97 8.17
N ALA A 63 -6.72 -1.25 9.46
CA ALA A 63 -5.39 -1.23 10.04
C ALA A 63 -4.43 -2.23 9.36
N THR A 64 -4.93 -3.41 8.98
CA THR A 64 -4.15 -4.43 8.28
C THR A 64 -3.73 -3.94 6.91
N ALA A 65 -4.66 -3.33 6.15
CA ALA A 65 -4.34 -2.74 4.86
C ALA A 65 -3.36 -1.57 4.98
N ILE A 66 -3.54 -0.70 5.96
CA ILE A 66 -2.66 0.43 6.23
C ILE A 66 -1.25 -0.04 6.56
N SER A 67 -1.08 -0.95 7.53
CA SER A 67 0.26 -1.47 7.88
C SER A 67 0.91 -2.20 6.71
N ALA A 68 0.16 -3.03 5.98
CA ALA A 68 0.68 -3.76 4.82
C ALA A 68 1.10 -2.83 3.68
N VAL A 69 0.43 -1.70 3.47
CA VAL A 69 0.81 -0.70 2.48
C VAL A 69 1.97 0.15 2.96
N CYS A 70 1.94 0.62 4.22
CA CYS A 70 3.00 1.43 4.80
C CYS A 70 4.35 0.71 4.78
N ALA A 71 4.40 -0.62 4.94
CA ALA A 71 5.64 -1.39 4.81
C ALA A 71 6.39 -1.13 3.48
N ARG A 72 5.68 -0.85 2.38
CA ARG A 72 6.28 -0.58 1.07
C ARG A 72 6.84 0.85 0.93
N LEU A 73 6.59 1.73 1.89
CA LEU A 73 7.23 3.06 1.93
C LEU A 73 8.73 2.96 2.18
N GLU A 74 9.20 1.84 2.75
CA GLU A 74 10.61 1.56 3.03
C GLU A 74 11.32 0.87 1.84
N HIS A 75 10.58 0.49 0.80
CA HIS A 75 11.11 -0.28 -0.33
C HIS A 75 12.16 0.51 -1.13
N GLU A 76 13.17 -0.19 -1.68
CA GLU A 76 14.30 0.43 -2.40
C GLU A 76 13.90 1.12 -3.71
N ALA A 77 13.01 0.49 -4.47
CA ALA A 77 12.52 1.01 -5.73
C ALA A 77 11.53 2.17 -5.50
N GLY A 78 11.84 3.34 -6.08
CA GLY A 78 10.97 4.52 -5.98
C GLY A 78 9.56 4.32 -6.52
N GLU A 79 9.39 3.46 -7.52
CA GLU A 79 8.07 3.12 -8.07
C GLU A 79 7.18 2.35 -7.09
N VAL A 80 7.78 1.52 -6.25
CA VAL A 80 7.06 0.77 -5.22
C VAL A 80 6.64 1.73 -4.11
N ARG A 81 7.53 2.63 -3.67
CA ARG A 81 7.17 3.70 -2.70
C ARG A 81 6.04 4.59 -3.23
N ARG A 82 6.06 4.96 -4.52
CA ARG A 82 4.97 5.69 -5.17
C ARG A 82 3.65 4.91 -5.17
N ALA A 83 3.70 3.61 -5.47
CA ALA A 83 2.52 2.76 -5.41
C ALA A 83 1.99 2.63 -3.98
N ALA A 84 2.87 2.56 -2.98
CA ALA A 84 2.51 2.53 -1.57
C ALA A 84 1.79 3.82 -1.14
N LEU A 85 2.30 5.00 -1.49
CA LEU A 85 1.63 6.28 -1.21
C LEU A 85 0.23 6.35 -1.84
N LYS A 86 0.09 5.89 -3.08
CA LYS A 86 -1.23 5.78 -3.73
C LYS A 86 -2.13 4.80 -2.99
N GLY A 87 -1.62 3.64 -2.60
CA GLY A 87 -2.36 2.66 -1.81
C GLY A 87 -2.85 3.24 -0.48
N LEU A 88 -1.98 3.98 0.21
CA LEU A 88 -2.28 4.59 1.49
C LEU A 88 -3.42 5.60 1.36
N ALA A 89 -3.41 6.43 0.32
CA ALA A 89 -4.51 7.36 0.04
C ALA A 89 -5.86 6.67 -0.26
N LEU A 90 -5.85 5.40 -0.68
CA LEU A 90 -7.07 4.62 -0.93
C LEU A 90 -7.61 3.98 0.35
N VAL A 91 -6.73 3.52 1.24
CA VAL A 91 -7.13 2.73 2.42
C VAL A 91 -7.17 3.54 3.71
N ALA A 92 -6.38 4.61 3.86
CA ALA A 92 -6.40 5.44 5.05
C ALA A 92 -7.50 6.51 4.99
N GLN A 93 -7.93 6.95 6.16
CA GLN A 93 -8.73 8.16 6.33
C GLN A 93 -7.80 9.31 6.75
N ARG A 94 -8.20 10.54 6.46
CA ARG A 94 -7.52 11.70 7.03
C ARG A 94 -7.82 11.75 8.53
N GLY A 95 -6.82 12.03 9.35
CA GLY A 95 -6.89 11.93 10.82
C GLY A 95 -6.78 10.50 11.36
N ASP A 96 -6.49 9.51 10.50
CA ASP A 96 -6.33 8.13 10.94
C ASP A 96 -5.06 7.97 11.77
N ARG A 97 -5.24 7.84 13.09
CA ARG A 97 -4.14 7.73 14.06
C ARG A 97 -3.23 6.53 13.79
N HIS A 98 -3.77 5.42 13.28
CA HIS A 98 -2.96 4.24 12.96
C HIS A 98 -2.09 4.51 11.72
N ALA A 99 -2.66 5.13 10.69
CA ALA A 99 -1.90 5.55 9.51
C ALA A 99 -0.82 6.59 9.84
N VAL A 100 -1.14 7.56 10.70
CA VAL A 100 -0.17 8.55 11.21
C VAL A 100 0.95 7.85 11.96
N ALA A 101 0.65 6.98 12.92
CA ALA A 101 1.66 6.26 13.70
C ALA A 101 2.59 5.41 12.82
N GLU A 102 2.05 4.69 11.83
CA GLU A 102 2.86 3.92 10.88
C GLU A 102 3.76 4.83 10.04
N ALA A 103 3.27 5.98 9.59
CA ALA A 103 4.09 6.93 8.84
C ALA A 103 5.18 7.56 9.72
N VAL A 104 4.87 7.96 10.96
CA VAL A 104 5.85 8.50 11.94
C VAL A 104 6.97 7.51 12.20
N ARG A 105 6.65 6.21 12.40
CA ARG A 105 7.65 5.15 12.63
C ARG A 105 8.73 5.10 11.55
N ARG A 106 8.40 5.51 10.33
CA ARG A 106 9.30 5.48 9.15
C ARG A 106 10.12 6.74 8.97
N LEU A 107 9.88 7.79 9.76
CA LEU A 107 10.74 8.98 9.79
C LEU A 107 12.14 8.67 10.31
N SER A 108 12.30 7.65 11.15
CA SER A 108 13.61 7.22 11.66
C SER A 108 14.30 6.18 10.77
N HIS A 109 13.77 5.89 9.57
CA HIS A 109 14.37 4.89 8.69
C HIS A 109 15.75 5.35 8.16
N HIS A 110 16.71 4.42 8.05
CA HIS A 110 18.11 4.74 7.69
C HIS A 110 18.24 5.37 6.29
N ARG A 111 17.40 4.96 5.33
CA ARG A 111 17.36 5.51 3.97
C ARG A 111 16.62 6.84 3.89
N VAL A 112 17.24 7.84 3.26
CA VAL A 112 16.65 9.16 3.03
C VAL A 112 15.32 9.04 2.28
N GLU A 113 15.26 8.21 1.25
CA GLU A 113 14.09 8.13 0.37
C GLU A 113 12.88 7.46 1.05
N ALA A 114 13.12 6.63 2.06
CA ALA A 114 12.08 6.08 2.91
C ALA A 114 11.53 7.15 3.88
N ARG A 115 12.42 7.98 4.46
CA ARG A 115 12.00 9.13 5.28
C ARG A 115 11.20 10.13 4.47
N GLU A 116 11.60 10.44 3.24
CA GLU A 116 10.83 11.31 2.34
C GLU A 116 9.44 10.73 2.02
N ALA A 117 9.37 9.41 1.79
CA ALA A 117 8.09 8.74 1.57
C ALA A 117 7.21 8.80 2.84
N ALA A 118 7.80 8.67 4.03
CA ALA A 118 7.11 8.83 5.30
C ALA A 118 6.55 10.25 5.49
N VAL A 119 7.33 11.30 5.20
CA VAL A 119 6.85 12.69 5.24
C VAL A 119 5.67 12.91 4.28
N LYS A 120 5.76 12.37 3.06
CA LYS A 120 4.66 12.41 2.09
C LYS A 120 3.42 11.67 2.60
N ALA A 121 3.61 10.51 3.23
CA ALA A 121 2.52 9.74 3.83
C ALA A 121 1.83 10.55 4.94
N LEU A 122 2.57 11.23 5.81
CA LEU A 122 2.01 12.11 6.83
C LEU A 122 1.18 13.24 6.22
N GLY A 123 1.65 13.89 5.15
CA GLY A 123 0.87 14.90 4.44
C GLY A 123 -0.47 14.39 3.88
N LEU A 124 -0.55 13.09 3.58
CA LEU A 124 -1.78 12.44 3.11
C LEU A 124 -2.75 12.11 4.24
N VAL A 125 -2.24 11.61 5.37
CA VAL A 125 -3.08 10.98 6.41
C VAL A 125 -3.28 11.83 7.66
N ALA A 126 -2.37 12.76 7.97
CA ALA A 126 -2.47 13.60 9.16
C ALA A 126 -3.50 14.72 8.99
N ASP A 127 -4.16 15.07 10.09
CA ASP A 127 -4.96 16.28 10.15
C ASP A 127 -4.08 17.53 10.31
N ARG A 128 -4.66 18.69 9.99
CA ARG A 128 -3.92 19.95 10.14
C ARG A 128 -3.73 20.21 11.64
N GLY A 129 -2.48 20.32 12.08
CA GLY A 129 -2.14 20.50 13.49
C GLY A 129 -2.13 19.21 14.31
N ASP A 130 -2.04 18.05 13.66
CA ASP A 130 -1.87 16.78 14.36
C ASP A 130 -0.52 16.75 15.10
N GLU A 131 -0.58 16.85 16.43
CA GLU A 131 0.57 16.89 17.33
C GLU A 131 1.47 15.65 17.18
N ALA A 132 0.91 14.51 16.78
CA ALA A 132 1.68 13.29 16.53
C ALA A 132 2.65 13.43 15.34
N THR A 133 2.52 14.48 14.51
CA THR A 133 3.42 14.76 13.37
C THR A 133 4.53 15.76 13.67
N VAL A 134 4.60 16.31 14.89
CA VAL A 134 5.56 17.36 15.30
C VAL A 134 6.87 16.79 15.87
N VAL A 135 7.18 15.53 15.57
CA VAL A 135 8.36 14.78 16.08
C VAL A 135 9.64 15.22 15.40
#